data_AF-A0A151A6P3-F1
#
_entry.id   AF-A0A151A6P3-F1
#
_cell.length_a   1.000
_cell.length_b   1.000
_cell.length_c   1.000
_cell.angle_alpha   90.00
_cell.angle_beta   90.00
_cell.angle_gamma   90.00
#
_symmetry.space_group_name_H-M   'P 1'
#
loop_
_entity.id
_entity.type
_entity.pdbx_description
1 polymer ?
#
loop_
_entity_poly.entity_id
_entity_poly.type
_entity_poly.pdbx_seq_one_letter_code
_entity_poly.pdbx_strand_id
1 'polypeptide(L)'
;MIFKGEEISIQELARKTGISYGTLEYRYNHLGLRDDDLLNGKAYKKSATLTYNAETFTVSEEDKRSFYKKGISVKVVQKRLDAGWDYDLATNLNKSYVTVDNKICFELKVKKHFYHIPYDELDDLEEDHITMPHIRSGLTAGNDIYEIVPTGTVVYINGVKHTGDPDVFDEMEDEYIEKKVQAYKTERHREKKAHLYKVPQQHSESKYAKYLWESYTFKCKEVTK
;
A
#
# COMPACT_ATOMS: atom_id res chain seq x y z
N MET A 1 22.48 33.40 0.03
CA MET A 1 23.75 32.77 0.46
C MET A 1 24.83 33.15 -0.51
N ILE A 2 26.09 33.17 -0.10
CA ILE A 2 27.20 33.45 -1.01
C ILE A 2 27.67 32.13 -1.64
N PHE A 3 27.71 32.07 -2.97
CA PHE A 3 28.24 30.96 -3.75
C PHE A 3 29.19 31.51 -4.81
N LYS A 4 30.47 31.15 -4.72
CA LYS A 4 31.55 31.67 -5.58
C LYS A 4 31.62 33.19 -5.64
N GLY A 5 31.34 33.85 -4.51
CA GLY A 5 31.35 35.31 -4.39
C GLY A 5 30.06 36.00 -4.87
N GLU A 6 29.09 35.28 -5.43
CA GLU A 6 27.79 35.83 -5.82
C GLU A 6 26.72 35.53 -4.76
N GLU A 7 25.86 36.51 -4.49
CA GLU A 7 24.67 36.27 -3.67
C GLU A 7 23.61 35.56 -4.52
N ILE A 8 23.32 34.31 -4.15
CA ILE A 8 22.33 33.46 -4.82
C ILE A 8 21.39 32.85 -3.79
N SER A 9 20.13 32.60 -4.18
CA SER A 9 19.23 31.79 -3.36
C SER A 9 19.50 30.29 -3.53
N ILE A 10 19.21 29.50 -2.49
CA ILE A 10 19.33 28.02 -2.54
C ILE A 10 18.44 27.46 -3.67
N GLN A 11 17.30 28.09 -3.92
CA GLN A 11 16.34 27.67 -4.95
C GLN A 11 16.84 27.97 -6.37
N GLU A 12 17.51 29.09 -6.59
CA GLU A 12 18.19 29.38 -7.86
C GLU A 12 19.39 28.46 -8.08
N LEU A 13 20.17 28.17 -7.02
CA LEU A 13 21.26 27.22 -7.12
C LEU A 13 20.76 25.81 -7.46
N ALA A 14 19.64 25.37 -6.85
CA ALA A 14 19.00 24.09 -7.16
C ALA A 14 18.61 23.99 -8.65
N ARG A 15 18.05 25.07 -9.21
CA ARG A 15 17.70 25.13 -10.64
C ARG A 15 18.93 25.11 -11.54
N LYS A 16 20.00 25.86 -11.19
CA LYS A 16 21.24 25.92 -11.98
C LYS A 16 22.02 24.60 -11.99
N THR A 17 22.03 23.89 -10.86
CA THR A 17 22.89 22.70 -10.65
C THR A 17 22.17 21.38 -10.84
N GLY A 18 20.84 21.38 -10.87
CA GLY A 18 20.01 20.16 -10.92
C GLY A 18 19.96 19.39 -9.60
N ILE A 19 20.59 19.90 -8.53
CA ILE A 19 20.53 19.30 -7.19
C ILE A 19 19.23 19.73 -6.50
N SER A 20 18.55 18.79 -5.81
CA SER A 20 17.30 19.11 -5.13
C SER A 20 17.48 20.23 -4.08
N TYR A 21 16.48 21.10 -3.95
CA TYR A 21 16.48 22.19 -2.95
C TYR A 21 16.78 21.67 -1.54
N GLY A 22 16.09 20.61 -1.11
CA GLY A 22 16.30 20.04 0.23
C GLY A 22 17.71 19.48 0.44
N THR A 23 18.36 18.99 -0.61
CA THR A 23 19.76 18.57 -0.54
C THR A 23 20.70 19.76 -0.31
N LEU A 24 20.53 20.85 -1.06
CA LEU A 24 21.36 22.06 -0.91
C LEU A 24 21.10 22.77 0.41
N GLU A 25 19.84 22.89 0.80
CA GLU A 25 19.43 23.45 2.10
C GLU A 25 20.08 22.69 3.25
N TYR A 26 20.03 21.36 3.23
CA TYR A 26 20.65 20.55 4.27
C TYR A 26 22.17 20.70 4.30
N ARG A 27 22.83 20.66 3.14
CA ARG A 27 24.29 20.86 3.05
C ARG A 27 24.71 22.23 3.58
N TYR A 28 23.95 23.28 3.29
CA TYR A 28 24.25 24.64 3.73
C TYR A 28 23.96 24.88 5.22
N ASN A 29 22.75 24.53 5.67
CA ASN A 29 22.26 24.85 7.03
C ASN A 29 22.75 23.85 8.09
N HIS A 30 22.82 22.56 7.77
CA HIS A 30 23.12 21.52 8.76
C HIS A 30 24.55 21.01 8.69
N LEU A 31 25.14 20.92 7.49
CA LEU A 31 26.54 20.47 7.32
C LEU A 31 27.54 21.62 7.24
N GLY A 32 27.08 22.88 7.15
CA GLY A 32 27.95 24.04 7.05
C GLY A 32 28.76 24.13 5.75
N LEU A 33 28.43 23.32 4.74
CA LEU A 33 29.15 23.30 3.46
C LEU A 33 28.93 24.61 2.71
N ARG A 34 29.95 25.06 1.97
CA ARG A 34 29.95 26.32 1.22
C ARG A 34 30.51 26.07 -0.18
N ASP A 35 30.21 26.96 -1.12
CA ASP A 35 30.75 26.94 -2.48
C ASP A 35 30.75 25.55 -3.13
N ASP A 36 31.86 25.10 -3.69
CA ASP A 36 31.93 23.82 -4.42
C ASP A 36 31.60 22.60 -3.54
N ASP A 37 31.77 22.69 -2.23
CA ASP A 37 31.39 21.61 -1.30
C ASP A 37 29.86 21.43 -1.22
N LEU A 38 29.08 22.48 -1.53
CA LEU A 38 27.63 22.36 -1.66
C LEU A 38 27.23 21.48 -2.84
N LEU A 39 28.07 21.40 -3.88
CA LEU A 39 27.80 20.58 -5.06
C LEU A 39 28.26 19.14 -4.84
N ASN A 40 29.42 18.98 -4.20
CA ASN A 40 30.11 17.70 -4.04
C ASN A 40 29.75 16.93 -2.75
N GLY A 41 28.94 17.51 -1.86
CA GLY A 41 28.51 16.84 -0.62
C GLY A 41 27.78 15.52 -0.87
N LYS A 42 27.67 14.66 0.15
CA LYS A 42 26.79 13.47 0.06
C LYS A 42 25.34 13.89 -0.18
N ALA A 43 24.58 13.10 -0.93
CA ALA A 43 23.15 13.36 -1.12
C ALA A 43 22.44 13.36 0.24
N TYR A 44 21.58 14.35 0.49
CA TYR A 44 20.75 14.35 1.69
C TYR A 44 19.81 13.16 1.64
N LYS A 45 19.89 12.30 2.66
CA LYS A 45 18.92 11.25 2.90
C LYS A 45 18.09 11.66 4.10
N LYS A 46 16.80 11.90 3.88
CA LYS A 46 15.87 12.13 4.99
C LYS A 46 15.97 10.95 5.96
N SER A 47 16.30 11.23 7.22
CA SER A 47 16.29 10.22 8.27
C SER A 47 14.87 9.69 8.40
N ALA A 48 14.76 8.36 8.41
CA ALA A 48 13.51 7.70 8.73
C ALA A 48 13.47 7.49 10.24
N THR A 49 12.36 7.85 10.87
CA THR A 49 12.14 7.66 12.30
C THR A 49 11.04 6.62 12.51
N LEU A 50 11.18 5.83 13.57
CA LEU A 50 10.18 4.90 14.05
C LEU A 50 9.87 5.24 15.51
N THR A 51 8.62 5.01 15.90
CA THR A 51 8.15 5.16 17.27
C THR A 51 7.82 3.76 17.81
N TYR A 52 8.44 3.38 18.92
CA TYR A 52 8.20 2.11 19.60
C TYR A 52 8.26 2.35 21.10
N ASN A 53 7.28 1.82 21.87
CA ASN A 53 7.21 2.00 23.32
C ASN A 53 7.34 3.46 23.80
N ALA A 54 6.69 4.40 23.08
CA ALA A 54 6.77 5.85 23.31
C ALA A 54 8.15 6.50 23.10
N GLU A 55 9.16 5.73 22.66
CA GLU A 55 10.46 6.25 22.26
C GLU A 55 10.54 6.40 20.73
N THR A 56 11.23 7.44 20.28
CA THR A 56 11.49 7.66 18.85
C THR A 56 12.95 7.38 18.56
N PHE A 57 13.21 6.49 17.61
CA PHE A 57 14.56 6.15 17.19
C PHE A 57 14.72 6.39 15.69
N THR A 58 15.94 6.78 15.33
CA THR A 58 16.32 6.94 13.93
C THR A 58 16.69 5.58 13.37
N VAL A 59 16.04 5.18 12.27
CA VAL A 59 16.31 3.91 11.61
C VAL A 59 17.74 3.89 11.07
N SER A 60 18.50 2.88 11.47
CA SER A 60 19.86 2.62 11.00
C SER A 60 19.91 2.41 9.49
N GLU A 61 21.04 2.70 8.85
CA GLU A 61 21.22 2.39 7.43
C GLU A 61 21.21 0.87 7.16
N GLU A 62 21.57 0.04 8.14
CA GLU A 62 21.50 -1.42 8.05
C GLU A 62 20.06 -1.90 8.02
N ASP A 63 19.22 -1.35 8.90
CA ASP A 63 17.78 -1.63 8.92
C ASP A 63 17.11 -1.18 7.63
N LYS A 64 17.46 0.01 7.11
CA LYS A 64 16.95 0.47 5.81
C LYS A 64 17.31 -0.50 4.68
N ARG A 65 18.54 -1.04 4.67
CA ARG A 65 18.95 -2.07 3.70
C ARG A 65 18.17 -3.36 3.89
N SER A 66 17.96 -3.78 5.13
CA SER A 66 17.16 -4.96 5.51
C SER A 66 15.71 -4.81 5.00
N PHE A 67 15.10 -3.64 5.24
CA PHE A 67 13.75 -3.31 4.81
C PHE A 67 13.62 -3.33 3.29
N TYR A 68 14.59 -2.74 2.58
CA TYR A 68 14.61 -2.75 1.12
C TYR A 68 14.66 -4.17 0.56
N LYS A 69 15.54 -5.04 1.09
CA LYS A 69 15.63 -6.46 0.69
C LYS A 69 14.32 -7.22 0.92
N LYS A 70 13.62 -6.92 2.01
CA LYS A 70 12.34 -7.55 2.38
C LYS A 70 11.12 -6.90 1.71
N GLY A 71 11.32 -5.85 0.92
CA GLY A 71 10.27 -5.11 0.24
C GLY A 71 9.31 -4.38 1.18
N ILE A 72 9.75 -4.05 2.40
CA ILE A 72 8.97 -3.33 3.41
C ILE A 72 9.43 -1.87 3.46
N SER A 73 8.48 -0.97 3.75
CA SER A 73 8.78 0.44 3.97
C SER A 73 8.73 0.76 5.45
N VAL A 74 9.40 1.83 5.86
CA VAL A 74 9.37 2.31 7.26
C VAL A 74 7.94 2.55 7.75
N LYS A 75 7.05 3.03 6.86
CA LYS A 75 5.63 3.22 7.18
C LYS A 75 4.90 1.90 7.50
N VAL A 76 5.28 0.81 6.82
CA VAL A 76 4.72 -0.53 7.08
C VAL A 76 5.23 -1.04 8.42
N VAL A 77 6.52 -0.84 8.72
CA VAL A 77 7.09 -1.20 10.02
C VAL A 77 6.39 -0.43 11.14
N GLN A 78 6.19 0.89 11.00
CA GLN A 78 5.44 1.66 11.99
C GLN A 78 4.02 1.11 12.19
N LYS A 79 3.29 0.82 11.11
CA LYS A 79 1.95 0.23 11.19
C LYS A 79 1.93 -1.11 11.95
N ARG A 80 2.99 -1.91 11.84
CA ARG A 80 3.13 -3.19 12.57
C ARG A 80 3.36 -2.94 14.06
N LEU A 81 4.26 -2.02 14.40
CA LEU A 81 4.51 -1.63 15.79
C LEU A 81 3.26 -1.05 16.45
N ASP A 82 2.52 -0.19 15.73
CA ASP A 82 1.23 0.37 16.18
C ASP A 82 0.17 -0.72 16.41
N ALA A 83 0.27 -1.83 15.68
CA ALA A 83 -0.58 -3.01 15.84
C ALA A 83 -0.10 -3.98 16.94
N GLY A 84 0.92 -3.59 17.72
CA GLY A 84 1.44 -4.37 18.83
C GLY A 84 2.42 -5.48 18.44
N TRP A 85 3.01 -5.42 17.24
CA TRP A 85 4.03 -6.40 16.85
C TRP A 85 5.31 -6.19 17.64
N ASP A 86 5.99 -7.29 17.92
CA ASP A 86 7.37 -7.25 18.36
C ASP A 86 8.28 -6.61 17.28
N TYR A 87 9.32 -5.89 17.72
CA TYR A 87 10.22 -5.18 16.81
C TYR A 87 10.93 -6.14 15.84
N ASP A 88 11.34 -7.32 16.30
CA ASP A 88 12.02 -8.29 15.47
C ASP A 88 11.07 -8.85 14.42
N LEU A 89 9.83 -9.18 14.80
CA LEU A 89 8.81 -9.63 13.84
C LEU A 89 8.44 -8.52 12.84
N ALA A 90 8.30 -7.28 13.32
CA ALA A 90 7.94 -6.14 12.49
C ALA A 90 8.96 -5.85 11.38
N THR A 91 10.24 -6.09 11.69
CA THR A 91 11.38 -5.82 10.78
C THR A 91 11.83 -7.05 9.98
N ASN A 92 11.61 -8.27 10.48
CA ASN A 92 12.04 -9.50 9.83
C ASN A 92 11.05 -10.06 8.82
N LEU A 93 9.75 -9.89 9.07
CA LEU A 93 8.73 -10.41 8.18
C LEU A 93 8.61 -9.58 6.89
N ASN A 94 8.45 -10.25 5.76
CA ASN A 94 8.27 -9.61 4.46
C ASN A 94 6.89 -8.90 4.38
N LYS A 95 6.64 -8.14 3.30
CA LYS A 95 5.40 -7.38 3.11
C LYS A 95 4.10 -8.19 3.06
N SER A 96 4.18 -9.51 2.89
CA SER A 96 2.99 -10.39 2.84
C SER A 96 2.39 -10.62 4.22
N TYR A 97 3.11 -10.31 5.30
CA TYR A 97 2.56 -10.41 6.64
C TYR A 97 1.81 -9.14 7.05
N VAL A 98 0.57 -9.31 7.50
CA VAL A 98 -0.39 -8.27 7.86
C VAL A 98 -1.09 -8.62 9.19
N THR A 99 -1.59 -7.62 9.89
CA THR A 99 -2.40 -7.85 11.09
C THR A 99 -3.85 -8.05 10.71
N VAL A 100 -4.46 -9.16 11.14
CA VAL A 100 -5.89 -9.43 11.04
C VAL A 100 -6.36 -9.92 12.41
N ASP A 101 -7.40 -9.29 12.96
CA ASP A 101 -7.96 -9.64 14.27
C ASP A 101 -6.92 -9.74 15.40
N ASN A 102 -6.03 -8.75 15.50
CA ASN A 102 -4.89 -8.70 16.44
C ASN A 102 -3.91 -9.88 16.34
N LYS A 103 -3.99 -10.69 15.28
CA LYS A 103 -3.02 -11.73 14.97
C LYS A 103 -2.16 -11.35 13.77
N ILE A 104 -0.92 -11.81 13.79
CA ILE A 104 -0.01 -11.72 12.65
C ILE A 104 -0.40 -12.82 11.68
N CYS A 105 -0.75 -12.45 10.44
CA CYS A 105 -1.17 -13.41 9.43
C CYS A 105 -0.38 -13.22 8.13
N PHE A 106 -0.12 -14.32 7.43
CA PHE A 106 0.39 -14.32 6.07
C PHE A 106 -0.75 -14.11 5.07
N GLU A 107 -0.67 -13.05 4.27
CA GLU A 107 -1.65 -12.70 3.25
C GLU A 107 -1.32 -13.35 1.90
N LEU A 108 -2.27 -14.15 1.42
CA LEU A 108 -2.34 -14.68 0.06
C LEU A 108 -3.48 -14.02 -0.71
N LYS A 109 -3.12 -13.29 -1.76
CA LYS A 109 -4.08 -12.81 -2.73
C LYS A 109 -4.23 -13.80 -3.88
N VAL A 110 -5.42 -14.38 -4.04
CA VAL A 110 -5.76 -15.27 -5.16
C VAL A 110 -7.12 -14.86 -5.73
N LYS A 111 -7.19 -14.60 -7.04
CA LYS A 111 -8.38 -14.08 -7.73
C LYS A 111 -8.94 -12.83 -7.02
N LYS A 112 -10.15 -12.91 -6.46
CA LYS A 112 -10.83 -11.82 -5.74
C LYS A 112 -10.74 -11.93 -4.20
N HIS A 113 -10.19 -13.03 -3.67
CA HIS A 113 -10.16 -13.29 -2.23
C HIS A 113 -8.77 -13.03 -1.64
N PHE A 114 -8.76 -12.54 -0.40
CA PHE A 114 -7.57 -12.44 0.44
C PHE A 114 -7.67 -13.52 1.52
N TYR A 115 -6.78 -14.48 1.47
CA TYR A 115 -6.65 -15.51 2.49
C TYR A 115 -5.57 -15.07 3.48
N HIS A 116 -5.87 -15.07 4.76
CA HIS A 116 -4.92 -14.75 5.81
C HIS A 116 -4.79 -15.96 6.73
N ILE A 117 -3.58 -16.51 6.78
CA ILE A 117 -3.25 -17.66 7.63
C ILE A 117 -2.41 -17.15 8.80
N PRO A 118 -2.81 -17.36 10.07
CA PRO A 118 -2.02 -16.94 11.22
C PRO A 118 -0.59 -17.45 11.17
N TYR A 119 0.35 -16.62 11.64
CA TYR A 119 1.76 -16.96 11.71
C TYR A 119 2.00 -18.22 12.55
N ASP A 120 1.27 -18.35 13.67
CA ASP A 120 1.37 -19.49 14.58
C ASP A 120 0.92 -20.82 13.93
N GLU A 121 0.03 -20.76 12.92
CA GLU A 121 -0.48 -21.95 12.22
C GLU A 121 0.46 -22.38 11.07
N LEU A 122 1.47 -21.56 10.72
CA LEU A 122 2.39 -21.90 9.64
C LEU A 122 3.35 -23.03 10.05
N ASP A 123 3.71 -23.11 11.33
CA ASP A 123 4.57 -24.16 11.85
C ASP A 123 3.84 -25.52 11.75
N ASP A 124 2.56 -25.57 12.15
CA ASP A 124 1.72 -26.77 12.04
C ASP A 124 1.56 -27.22 10.57
N LEU A 125 1.37 -26.27 9.65
CA LEU A 125 1.29 -26.57 8.21
C LEU A 125 2.62 -27.10 7.65
N GLU A 126 3.75 -26.62 8.15
CA GLU A 126 5.07 -27.11 7.73
C GLU A 126 5.34 -28.55 8.22
N GLU A 127 4.88 -28.88 9.43
CA GLU A 127 4.89 -30.25 9.95
C GLU A 127 4.09 -31.21 9.05
N ASP A 128 2.94 -30.76 8.53
CA ASP A 128 2.12 -31.50 7.58
C ASP A 128 2.64 -31.44 6.12
N HIS A 129 3.83 -30.87 5.90
CA HIS A 129 4.45 -30.68 4.58
C HIS A 129 3.63 -29.80 3.61
N ILE A 130 2.73 -28.97 4.14
CA ILE A 130 1.89 -28.04 3.40
C ILE A 130 2.59 -26.69 3.32
N THR A 131 3.27 -26.46 2.20
CA THR A 131 4.01 -25.21 1.98
C THR A 131 3.12 -24.11 1.40
N MET A 132 3.49 -22.84 1.62
CA MET A 132 2.73 -21.72 1.04
C MET A 132 2.58 -21.74 -0.49
N PRO A 133 3.60 -22.15 -1.27
CA PRO A 133 3.45 -22.38 -2.71
C PRO A 133 2.41 -23.45 -3.04
N HIS A 134 2.33 -24.52 -2.25
CA HIS A 134 1.32 -25.57 -2.43
C HIS A 134 -0.09 -25.01 -2.24
N ILE A 135 -0.34 -24.31 -1.12
CA ILE A 135 -1.62 -23.64 -0.84
C ILE A 135 -2.00 -22.70 -1.98
N ARG A 136 -1.06 -21.86 -2.42
CA ARG A 136 -1.30 -20.92 -3.52
C ARG A 136 -1.68 -21.62 -4.82
N SER A 137 -1.00 -22.73 -5.14
CA SER A 137 -1.28 -23.50 -6.35
C SER A 137 -2.68 -24.13 -6.33
N GLY A 138 -3.09 -24.70 -5.19
CA GLY A 138 -4.43 -25.27 -5.00
C GLY A 138 -5.53 -24.22 -5.14
N LEU A 139 -5.40 -23.08 -4.48
CA LEU A 139 -6.37 -21.98 -4.59
C LEU A 139 -6.45 -21.41 -6.02
N THR A 140 -5.33 -21.41 -6.74
CA THR A 140 -5.29 -20.95 -8.14
C THR A 140 -6.03 -21.93 -9.06
N ALA A 141 -5.89 -23.24 -8.81
CA ALA A 141 -6.66 -24.28 -9.49
C ALA A 141 -8.17 -24.19 -9.21
N GLY A 142 -8.55 -23.54 -8.11
CA GLY A 142 -9.95 -23.31 -7.73
C GLY A 142 -10.47 -24.27 -6.67
N ASN A 143 -9.58 -25.00 -6.00
CA ASN A 143 -9.93 -25.81 -4.85
C ASN A 143 -10.29 -24.92 -3.66
N ASP A 144 -11.14 -25.43 -2.79
CA ASP A 144 -11.44 -24.76 -1.52
C ASP A 144 -10.22 -24.80 -0.59
N ILE A 145 -10.08 -23.80 0.28
CA ILE A 145 -8.93 -23.73 1.18
C ILE A 145 -8.90 -24.93 2.15
N TYR A 146 -10.07 -25.39 2.61
CA TYR A 146 -10.20 -26.52 3.54
C TYR A 146 -10.01 -27.89 2.89
N GLU A 147 -9.95 -27.96 1.56
CA GLU A 147 -9.48 -29.15 0.84
C GLU A 147 -7.96 -29.23 0.79
N ILE A 148 -7.26 -28.11 1.04
CA ILE A 148 -5.81 -28.00 0.93
C ILE A 148 -5.14 -28.03 2.31
N VAL A 149 -5.74 -27.36 3.30
CA VAL A 149 -5.22 -27.29 4.67
C VAL A 149 -5.89 -28.35 5.56
N PRO A 150 -5.23 -28.78 6.65
CA PRO A 150 -5.80 -29.74 7.59
C PRO A 150 -7.12 -29.26 8.19
N THR A 151 -8.00 -30.20 8.53
CA THR A 151 -9.27 -29.88 9.19
C THR A 151 -9.00 -29.27 10.56
N GLY A 152 -9.47 -28.04 10.77
CA GLY A 152 -9.29 -27.30 12.02
C GLY A 152 -8.32 -26.11 11.93
N THR A 153 -7.56 -25.98 10.83
CA THR A 153 -6.70 -24.81 10.60
C THR A 153 -7.52 -23.53 10.57
N VAL A 154 -7.06 -22.53 11.32
CA VAL A 154 -7.71 -21.23 11.34
C VAL A 154 -7.30 -20.43 10.11
N VAL A 155 -8.26 -20.08 9.26
CA VAL A 155 -8.02 -19.22 8.11
C VAL A 155 -8.98 -18.04 8.17
N TYR A 156 -8.50 -16.84 7.84
CA TYR A 156 -9.36 -15.70 7.63
C TYR A 156 -9.52 -15.46 6.13
N ILE A 157 -10.76 -15.36 5.67
CA ILE A 157 -11.07 -15.05 4.27
C ILE A 157 -11.65 -13.65 4.25
N ASN A 158 -11.00 -12.75 3.52
CA ASN A 158 -11.34 -11.32 3.46
C ASN A 158 -11.43 -10.65 4.85
N GLY A 159 -10.69 -11.15 5.83
CA GLY A 159 -10.65 -10.65 7.21
C GLY A 159 -11.72 -11.20 8.15
N VAL A 160 -12.57 -12.13 7.69
CA VAL A 160 -13.52 -12.88 8.53
C VAL A 160 -12.88 -14.19 8.94
N LYS A 161 -12.99 -14.58 10.20
CA LYS A 161 -12.43 -15.84 10.73
C LYS A 161 -13.32 -17.01 10.31
N HIS A 162 -12.73 -18.02 9.70
CA HIS A 162 -13.43 -19.24 9.31
C HIS A 162 -12.72 -20.46 9.92
N THR A 163 -13.51 -21.39 10.45
CA THR A 163 -13.01 -22.61 11.09
C THR A 163 -13.72 -23.83 10.49
N GLY A 164 -13.06 -24.48 9.53
CA GLY A 164 -13.15 -25.93 9.33
C GLY A 164 -14.40 -26.55 8.74
N ASP A 165 -15.45 -25.81 8.40
CA ASP A 165 -16.52 -26.31 7.53
C ASP A 165 -16.45 -25.58 6.19
N PRO A 166 -16.65 -26.27 5.05
CA PRO A 166 -16.70 -25.63 3.74
C PRO A 166 -17.85 -24.64 3.75
N ASP A 167 -17.52 -23.35 3.86
CA ASP A 167 -18.50 -22.30 3.71
C ASP A 167 -19.04 -22.38 2.28
N VAL A 168 -20.33 -22.66 2.19
CA VAL A 168 -21.11 -22.38 0.98
C VAL A 168 -20.96 -20.89 0.77
N PHE A 169 -20.06 -20.48 -0.13
CA PHE A 169 -19.91 -19.10 -0.58
C PHE A 169 -21.30 -18.60 -1.00
N ASP A 170 -21.98 -17.89 -0.10
CA ASP A 170 -23.33 -17.39 -0.35
C ASP A 170 -23.17 -16.10 -1.15
N GLU A 171 -23.82 -15.99 -2.32
CA GLU A 171 -23.71 -14.84 -3.24
C GLU A 171 -23.99 -13.48 -2.54
N MET A 172 -24.68 -13.51 -1.40
CA MET A 172 -24.89 -12.37 -0.49
C MET A 172 -23.60 -11.73 0.05
N GLU A 173 -22.58 -12.53 0.37
CA GLU A 173 -21.33 -12.01 0.95
C GLU A 173 -20.47 -11.29 -0.07
N ASP A 174 -20.44 -11.77 -1.32
CA ASP A 174 -19.77 -11.10 -2.42
C ASP A 174 -20.42 -9.74 -2.71
N GLU A 175 -21.76 -9.64 -2.70
CA GLU A 175 -22.46 -8.37 -2.88
C GLU A 175 -22.17 -7.39 -1.72
N TYR A 176 -22.08 -7.89 -0.49
CA TYR A 176 -21.71 -7.10 0.68
C TYR A 176 -20.28 -6.58 0.58
N ILE A 177 -19.32 -7.42 0.20
CA ILE A 177 -17.91 -7.06 -0.02
C ILE A 177 -17.80 -6.04 -1.16
N GLU A 178 -18.50 -6.23 -2.27
CA GLU A 178 -18.52 -5.29 -3.39
C GLU A 178 -19.08 -3.92 -2.97
N LYS A 179 -20.17 -3.88 -2.21
CA LYS A 179 -20.72 -2.64 -1.65
C LYS A 179 -19.72 -1.93 -0.75
N LYS A 180 -19.01 -2.67 0.10
CA LYS A 180 -18.01 -2.11 1.03
C LYS A 180 -16.78 -1.56 0.27
N VAL A 181 -16.29 -2.29 -0.73
CA VAL A 181 -15.20 -1.85 -1.60
C VAL A 181 -15.60 -0.63 -2.42
N GLN A 182 -16.83 -0.58 -2.95
CA GLN A 182 -17.34 0.58 -3.66
C GLN A 182 -17.48 1.78 -2.73
N ALA A 183 -18.06 1.62 -1.54
CA ALA A 183 -18.18 2.69 -0.56
C ALA A 183 -16.81 3.31 -0.23
N TYR A 184 -15.80 2.47 0.05
CA TYR A 184 -14.43 2.91 0.32
C TYR A 184 -13.81 3.64 -0.88
N LYS A 185 -13.96 3.14 -2.11
CA LYS A 185 -13.49 3.82 -3.33
C LYS A 185 -14.14 5.20 -3.48
N THR A 186 -15.45 5.28 -3.21
CA THR A 186 -16.22 6.52 -3.33
C THR A 186 -15.81 7.55 -2.29
N GLU A 187 -15.62 7.11 -1.04
CA GLU A 187 -15.17 7.96 0.07
C GLU A 187 -13.76 8.50 -0.19
N ARG A 188 -12.83 7.64 -0.59
CA ARG A 188 -11.48 8.06 -0.98
C ARG A 188 -11.47 9.00 -2.19
N HIS A 189 -12.41 8.83 -3.12
CA HIS A 189 -12.60 9.76 -4.25
C HIS A 189 -13.14 11.11 -3.75
N ARG A 190 -14.09 11.11 -2.79
CA ARG A 190 -14.60 12.32 -2.14
C ARG A 190 -13.50 13.08 -1.39
N GLU A 191 -12.61 12.39 -0.69
CA GLU A 191 -11.47 13.03 -0.03
C GLU A 191 -10.51 13.66 -1.03
N LYS A 192 -10.06 12.88 -2.02
CA LYS A 192 -9.08 13.35 -3.04
C LYS A 192 -9.63 14.47 -3.90
N LYS A 193 -10.93 14.44 -4.17
CA LYS A 193 -11.63 15.40 -5.03
C LYS A 193 -12.75 16.12 -4.28
N ALA A 194 -12.48 16.56 -3.06
CA ALA A 194 -13.47 17.23 -2.22
C ALA A 194 -14.11 18.45 -2.90
N HIS A 195 -13.36 19.15 -3.75
CA HIS A 195 -13.82 20.29 -4.53
C HIS A 195 -14.95 19.95 -5.52
N LEU A 196 -15.04 18.70 -6.01
CA LEU A 196 -16.15 18.28 -6.87
C LEU A 196 -17.49 18.17 -6.13
N TYR A 197 -17.46 17.91 -4.82
CA TYR A 197 -18.66 17.66 -4.00
C TYR A 197 -19.07 18.86 -3.14
N LYS A 198 -18.16 19.82 -2.91
CA LYS A 198 -18.43 21.03 -2.13
C LYS A 198 -19.00 22.19 -2.96
N VAL A 199 -18.76 22.19 -4.27
CA VAL A 199 -19.18 23.27 -5.17
C VAL A 199 -20.36 22.78 -6.02
N PRO A 200 -21.49 23.53 -6.09
CA PRO A 200 -22.58 23.17 -6.99
C PRO A 200 -22.07 23.14 -8.43
N GLN A 201 -22.09 21.96 -9.04
CA GLN A 201 -21.71 21.78 -10.44
C GLN A 201 -22.83 22.34 -11.32
N GLN A 202 -22.59 23.48 -11.96
CA GLN A 202 -23.48 23.96 -13.01
C GLN A 202 -23.01 23.40 -14.35
N HIS A 203 -23.83 22.55 -14.95
CA HIS A 203 -23.64 22.07 -16.31
C HIS A 203 -24.60 22.83 -17.23
N SER A 204 -24.06 23.52 -18.23
CA SER A 204 -24.84 24.07 -19.34
C SER A 204 -24.60 23.23 -20.58
N GLU A 205 -25.67 22.84 -21.27
CA GLU A 205 -25.57 22.15 -22.55
C GLU A 205 -24.85 23.03 -23.57
N SER A 206 -23.75 22.55 -24.12
CA SER A 206 -23.08 23.24 -25.21
C SER A 206 -23.88 23.04 -26.51
N LYS A 207 -23.75 23.98 -27.45
CA LYS A 207 -24.33 23.84 -28.80
C LYS A 207 -23.88 22.54 -29.49
N TYR A 208 -22.66 22.10 -29.21
CA TYR A 208 -22.10 20.86 -29.73
C TYR A 208 -22.74 19.62 -29.10
N ALA A 209 -23.07 19.63 -27.79
CA ALA A 209 -23.80 18.54 -27.14
C ALA A 209 -25.21 18.38 -27.73
N LYS A 210 -25.92 19.48 -27.99
CA LYS A 210 -27.21 19.48 -28.69
C LYS A 210 -27.09 18.93 -30.11
N TYR A 211 -26.11 19.41 -30.86
CA TYR A 211 -25.82 18.89 -32.20
C TYR A 211 -25.54 17.39 -32.18
N LEU A 212 -24.76 16.88 -31.22
CA LEU A 212 -24.51 15.44 -31.08
C LEU A 212 -25.81 14.67 -30.82
N TRP A 213 -26.67 15.10 -29.88
CA TRP A 213 -27.96 14.42 -29.67
C TRP A 213 -28.87 14.43 -30.88
N GLU A 214 -28.92 15.54 -31.61
CA GLU A 214 -29.76 15.71 -32.81
C GLU A 214 -29.20 14.96 -34.03
N SER A 215 -27.87 14.83 -34.12
CA SER A 215 -27.18 14.17 -35.24
C SER A 215 -26.98 12.67 -35.02
N TYR A 216 -27.01 12.18 -33.77
CA TYR A 216 -26.69 10.79 -33.44
C TYR A 216 -27.92 9.89 -33.57
N THR A 217 -28.10 9.31 -34.75
CA THR A 217 -29.08 8.23 -34.98
C THR A 217 -28.53 6.91 -34.43
N PHE A 218 -28.89 6.56 -33.20
CA PHE A 218 -28.57 5.24 -32.63
C PHE A 218 -29.28 4.14 -33.42
N LYS A 219 -28.56 3.43 -34.30
CA LYS A 219 -29.02 2.18 -34.91
C LYS A 219 -28.88 1.02 -33.90
N CYS A 220 -29.65 1.04 -32.80
CA CYS A 220 -29.73 -0.11 -31.89
C CYS A 220 -30.50 -1.32 -32.48
N LYS A 221 -30.91 -1.28 -33.75
CA LYS A 221 -31.87 -2.25 -34.31
C LYS A 221 -31.26 -3.37 -35.18
N GLU A 222 -29.94 -3.54 -35.19
CA GLU A 222 -29.28 -4.56 -36.04
C GLU A 222 -28.50 -5.64 -35.24
N VAL A 223 -28.69 -5.75 -33.92
CA VAL A 223 -28.10 -6.86 -33.12
C VAL A 223 -29.19 -7.72 -32.49
N THR A 224 -30.09 -8.23 -33.32
CA THR A 224 -30.82 -9.47 -33.07
C THR A 224 -31.07 -10.13 -34.42
N LYS A 225 -30.19 -11.07 -34.80
CA LYS A 225 -30.51 -12.25 -35.59
C LYS A 225 -29.43 -13.31 -35.34
#